data_AF-A0AAE4HMJ8-F1
#
_entry.id   AF-A0AAE4HMJ8-F1
#
_cell.length_a   1.000
_cell.length_b   1.000
_cell.length_c   1.000
_cell.angle_alpha   90.00
_cell.angle_beta   90.00
_cell.angle_gamma   90.00
#
_symmetry.space_group_name_H-M   'P 1'
#
loop_
_entity.id
_entity.type
_entity.pdbx_description
1 polymer ?
#
loop_
_entity_poly.entity_id
_entity_poly.type
_entity_poly.pdbx_seq_one_letter_code
_entity_poly.pdbx_strand_id
1 'polypeptide(L)'
;MKFYEALLTVDVEPEFAEAYKKAIEGENDRYFTENPILDKEGKLISNEIKPVWSGNYVNVNTDYIRSVAICWLSIAVVSRTQTNVEEFIKQYEREGATLVKKNF
;
A
#
# COMPACT_ATOMS: atom_id res chain seq x y z
N MET A 1 -14.80 -15.14 7.23
CA MET A 1 -14.61 -13.70 6.93
C MET A 1 -14.14 -13.60 5.49
N LYS A 2 -14.79 -12.80 4.62
CA LYS A 2 -14.36 -12.67 3.22
C LYS A 2 -13.39 -11.50 3.10
N PHE A 3 -12.18 -11.80 2.61
CA PHE A 3 -11.13 -10.85 2.28
C PHE A 3 -10.57 -11.23 0.92
N TYR A 4 -10.12 -10.22 0.18
CA TYR A 4 -9.37 -10.34 -1.06
C TYR A 4 -7.90 -10.11 -0.71
N GLU A 5 -6.99 -10.92 -1.25
CA GLU A 5 -5.58 -10.88 -0.89
C GLU A 5 -4.66 -11.09 -2.09
N ALA A 6 -3.48 -10.48 -2.02
CA ALA A 6 -2.41 -10.71 -2.98
C ALA A 6 -1.04 -10.62 -2.32
N LEU A 7 -0.06 -11.29 -2.94
CA LEU A 7 1.35 -11.22 -2.59
C LEU A 7 2.13 -10.82 -3.84
N LEU A 8 2.93 -9.77 -3.71
CA LEU A 8 3.85 -9.30 -4.74
C LEU A 8 5.28 -9.34 -4.24
N THR A 9 6.24 -9.38 -5.17
CA THR A 9 7.67 -9.26 -4.86
C THR A 9 8.33 -8.18 -5.69
N VAL A 10 9.26 -7.43 -5.12
CA VAL A 10 10.06 -6.44 -5.86
C VAL A 10 11.51 -6.48 -5.40
N ASP A 11 12.44 -6.53 -6.35
CA ASP A 11 13.88 -6.48 -6.06
C ASP A 11 14.26 -5.05 -5.67
N VAL A 12 15.10 -4.92 -4.63
CA VAL A 12 15.55 -3.63 -4.11
C VAL A 12 17.02 -3.71 -3.73
N GLU A 13 17.73 -2.57 -3.74
CA GLU A 13 19.06 -2.52 -3.14
C GLU A 13 18.95 -2.72 -1.61
N PRO A 14 19.82 -3.56 -1.00
CA PRO A 14 19.75 -3.87 0.42
C PRO A 14 19.74 -2.64 1.35
N GLU A 15 20.47 -1.59 0.97
CA GLU A 15 20.61 -0.35 1.75
C GLU A 15 19.29 0.44 1.83
N PHE A 16 18.37 0.24 0.89
CA PHE A 16 17.07 0.92 0.85
C PHE A 16 15.90 0.05 1.31
N ALA A 17 16.10 -1.25 1.54
CA ALA A 17 15.02 -2.19 1.80
C ALA A 17 14.11 -1.79 2.97
N GLU A 18 14.69 -1.31 4.07
CA GLU A 18 13.94 -0.85 5.24
C GLU A 18 13.16 0.46 4.97
N ALA A 19 13.72 1.34 4.13
CA ALA A 19 13.06 2.59 3.75
C ALA A 19 11.85 2.31 2.85
N TYR A 20 12.02 1.44 1.84
CA TYR A 20 10.92 1.01 0.99
C TYR A 20 9.82 0.31 1.77
N LYS A 21 10.18 -0.63 2.67
CA LYS A 21 9.23 -1.27 3.58
C LYS A 21 8.36 -0.25 4.32
N LYS A 22 8.99 0.74 4.97
CA LYS A 22 8.28 1.78 5.73
C LYS A 22 7.40 2.66 4.85
N ALA A 23 7.87 3.01 3.65
CA ALA A 23 7.10 3.82 2.72
C ALA A 23 5.82 3.08 2.28
N ILE A 24 5.94 1.82 1.86
CA ILE A 24 4.83 0.99 1.37
C ILE A 24 3.80 0.72 2.48
N GLU A 25 4.26 0.36 3.68
CA GLU A 25 3.35 0.17 4.83
C GLU A 25 2.66 1.49 5.21
N GLY A 26 3.41 2.60 5.25
CA GLY A 26 2.89 3.92 5.60
C GLY A 26 1.90 4.52 4.59
N GLU A 27 2.07 4.26 3.29
CA GLU A 27 1.10 4.63 2.25
C GLU A 27 -0.28 4.01 2.46
N ASN A 28 -0.33 2.87 3.15
CA ASN A 28 -1.56 2.10 3.39
C ASN A 28 -2.08 2.23 4.83
N ASP A 29 -1.38 3.00 5.66
CA ASP A 29 -1.82 3.36 6.99
C ASP A 29 -2.91 4.44 6.96
N ARG A 30 -3.57 4.59 8.12
CA ARG A 30 -4.52 5.70 8.29
C ARG A 30 -3.76 7.01 8.40
N TYR A 31 -4.10 7.96 7.56
CA TYR A 31 -3.56 9.31 7.63
C TYR A 31 -4.66 10.32 7.87
N PHE A 32 -4.31 11.41 8.54
CA PHE A 32 -5.20 12.52 8.80
C PHE A 32 -5.06 13.55 7.68
N THR A 33 -6.18 13.95 7.10
CA THR A 33 -6.21 14.97 6.05
C THR A 33 -7.23 16.04 6.37
N GLU A 34 -6.98 17.24 5.85
CA GLU A 34 -7.98 18.28 5.74
C GLU A 34 -9.16 17.78 4.92
N ASN A 35 -10.35 18.21 5.32
CA ASN A 35 -11.60 17.84 4.68
C ASN A 35 -12.50 19.09 4.58
N PRO A 36 -12.17 20.02 3.67
CA PRO A 36 -12.92 21.26 3.52
C PRO A 36 -14.32 20.95 2.98
N ILE A 37 -15.34 21.30 3.76
CA ILE A 37 -16.74 21.26 3.37
C ILE A 37 -17.16 22.69 3.06
N LEU A 38 -17.59 22.93 1.83
CA LEU A 38 -18.03 24.24 1.35
C LEU A 38 -19.55 24.30 1.25
N ASP A 39 -20.13 25.50 1.43
CA ASP A 39 -21.52 25.76 1.06
C ASP A 39 -21.68 25.93 -0.45
N LYS A 40 -22.92 26.13 -0.90
CA LYS A 40 -23.26 26.28 -2.31
C LYS A 40 -22.67 27.55 -2.93
N GLU A 41 -22.27 28.52 -2.12
CA GLU A 41 -21.58 29.76 -2.51
C GLU A 41 -20.04 29.61 -2.47
N GLY A 42 -19.52 28.44 -2.09
CA GLY A 42 -18.09 28.17 -2.01
C GLY A 42 -17.41 28.65 -0.73
N LYS A 43 -18.18 29.05 0.29
CA LYS A 43 -17.65 29.47 1.60
C LYS A 43 -17.45 28.25 2.51
N LEU A 44 -16.34 28.25 3.23
CA LEU A 44 -15.98 27.16 4.16
C LEU A 44 -16.98 27.03 5.30
N ILE A 45 -17.62 25.87 5.41
CA ILE A 45 -18.50 25.47 6.51
C ILE A 45 -17.69 24.74 7.60
N SER A 46 -16.79 23.83 7.22
CA SER A 46 -15.97 23.04 8.14
C SER A 46 -14.67 22.60 7.47
N ASN A 47 -13.59 22.50 8.24
CA ASN A 47 -12.35 21.84 7.82
C ASN A 47 -11.83 20.91 8.93
N GLU A 48 -12.75 20.18 9.58
CA GLU A 48 -12.35 19.20 10.58
C GLU A 48 -11.45 18.14 9.96
N ILE A 49 -10.30 17.91 10.57
CA ILE A 49 -9.34 16.89 10.16
C ILE A 49 -10.00 15.52 10.35
N LYS A 50 -10.00 14.70 9.30
CA LYS A 50 -10.56 13.35 9.34
C LYS A 50 -9.51 12.29 9.04
N PRO A 51 -9.58 11.13 9.71
CA PRO A 51 -8.78 9.98 9.32
C PRO A 51 -9.33 9.41 8.01
N VAL A 52 -8.46 9.25 7.02
CA VAL A 52 -8.72 8.55 5.77
C VAL A 52 -7.91 7.26 5.76
N TRP A 53 -8.47 6.22 5.15
CA TRP A 53 -7.83 4.92 5.00
C TRP A 53 -8.05 4.43 3.57
N SER A 54 -6.99 3.94 2.92
CA SER A 54 -7.05 3.41 1.55
C SER A 54 -7.93 2.17 1.42
N GLY A 55 -8.30 1.55 2.55
CA GLY A 55 -9.07 0.31 2.56
C GLY A 55 -8.20 -0.94 2.42
N ASN A 56 -6.87 -0.78 2.40
CA ASN A 56 -5.90 -1.86 2.34
C ASN A 56 -5.18 -2.02 3.67
N TYR A 57 -4.89 -3.26 4.05
CA TYR A 57 -3.89 -3.56 5.05
C TYR A 57 -2.69 -4.17 4.33
N VAL A 58 -1.52 -3.59 4.52
CA VAL A 58 -0.29 -4.01 3.84
C VAL A 58 0.76 -4.38 4.87
N ASN A 59 1.47 -5.45 4.60
CA ASN A 59 2.66 -5.84 5.34
C ASN A 59 3.78 -6.17 4.37
N VAL A 60 4.98 -5.68 4.68
CA VAL A 60 6.16 -5.91 3.86
C VAL A 60 7.20 -6.68 4.66
N ASN A 61 7.68 -7.77 4.08
CA ASN A 61 8.84 -8.51 4.58
C ASN A 61 10.03 -8.27 3.67
N THR A 62 11.21 -8.16 4.27
CA THR A 62 12.47 -8.06 3.55
C THR A 62 13.14 -9.41 3.57
N ASP A 63 13.46 -9.91 2.39
CA ASP A 63 14.14 -11.18 2.19
C ASP A 63 15.50 -10.92 1.54
N TYR A 64 16.54 -11.62 1.99
CA TYR A 64 17.91 -11.36 1.57
C TYR A 64 18.76 -12.63 1.50
N ILE A 65 19.51 -12.79 0.41
CA ILE A 65 20.50 -13.85 0.22
C ILE A 65 21.91 -13.25 0.23
N ARG A 66 22.59 -13.35 1.39
CA ARG A 66 23.96 -12.83 1.61
C ARG A 66 24.97 -13.27 0.56
N SER A 67 24.93 -14.53 0.12
CA SER A 67 25.97 -15.11 -0.75
C SER A 67 26.00 -14.52 -2.16
N VAL A 68 24.90 -13.90 -2.60
CA VAL A 68 24.76 -13.32 -3.94
C VAL A 68 24.29 -11.86 -3.90
N ALA A 69 24.23 -11.26 -2.70
CA ALA A 69 23.79 -9.90 -2.46
C ALA A 69 22.40 -9.55 -3.06
N ILE A 70 21.51 -10.53 -3.17
CA ILE A 70 20.14 -10.32 -3.68
C ILE A 70 19.22 -9.97 -2.52
N CYS A 71 18.50 -8.85 -2.64
CA CYS A 71 17.47 -8.40 -1.70
C CYS A 71 16.16 -8.15 -2.45
N TRP A 72 15.05 -8.59 -1.86
CA TRP A 72 13.71 -8.28 -2.36
C TRP A 72 12.74 -8.05 -1.21
N LEU A 73 11.63 -7.41 -1.55
CA LEU A 73 10.51 -7.20 -0.64
C LEU A 73 9.36 -8.10 -1.04
N SER A 74 8.77 -8.77 -0.05
CA SER A 74 7.51 -9.51 -0.17
C SER A 74 6.38 -8.64 0.37
N ILE A 75 5.53 -8.13 -0.52
CA ILE A 75 4.44 -7.19 -0.22
C ILE A 75 3.12 -7.95 -0.16
N ALA A 76 2.57 -8.15 1.04
CA ALA A 76 1.27 -8.76 1.25
C ALA A 76 0.20 -7.67 1.41
N VAL A 77 -0.88 -7.76 0.63
CA VAL A 77 -2.04 -6.86 0.72
C VAL A 77 -3.31 -7.65 1.01
N VAL A 78 -4.14 -7.12 1.89
CA VAL A 78 -5.48 -7.62 2.19
C VAL A 78 -6.49 -6.48 2.14
N SER A 79 -7.63 -6.68 1.48
CA SER A 79 -8.73 -5.72 1.42
C SER A 79 -10.12 -6.36 1.47
N ARG A 80 -11.11 -5.56 1.88
CA ARG A 80 -12.54 -5.96 1.89
C ARG A 80 -13.16 -6.00 0.50
N THR A 81 -12.57 -5.33 -0.47
CA THR A 81 -13.07 -5.26 -1.85
C THR A 81 -12.06 -5.85 -2.82
N GLN A 82 -12.56 -6.52 -3.85
CA GLN A 82 -11.72 -7.03 -4.93
C GLN A 82 -11.01 -5.89 -5.67
N THR A 83 -11.75 -4.81 -5.95
CA THR A 83 -11.26 -3.65 -6.68
C THR A 83 -10.03 -3.04 -6.04
N ASN A 84 -10.01 -2.88 -4.71
CA ASN A 84 -8.85 -2.32 -4.03
C ASN A 84 -7.59 -3.17 -4.23
N VAL A 85 -7.72 -4.51 -4.18
CA VAL A 85 -6.58 -5.41 -4.41
C VAL A 85 -6.14 -5.38 -5.87
N GLU A 86 -7.07 -5.33 -6.82
CA GLU A 86 -6.75 -5.23 -8.25
C GLU A 86 -6.05 -3.91 -8.60
N GLU A 87 -6.48 -2.79 -8.01
CA GLU A 87 -5.83 -1.49 -8.17
C GLU A 87 -4.44 -1.47 -7.54
N PHE A 88 -4.28 -2.06 -6.35
CA PHE A 88 -3.00 -2.22 -5.69
C PHE A 88 -2.02 -3.03 -6.55
N ILE A 89 -2.44 -4.20 -7.06
CA ILE A 89 -1.62 -5.02 -7.95
C ILE A 89 -1.20 -4.20 -9.18
N LYS A 90 -2.14 -3.56 -9.88
CA LYS A 90 -1.84 -2.77 -11.08
C LYS A 90 -0.90 -1.62 -10.82
N GLN A 91 -0.96 -0.99 -9.66
CA GLN A 91 -0.01 0.05 -9.27
C GLN A 91 1.39 -0.53 -9.11
N TYR A 92 1.55 -1.51 -8.23
CA TYR A 92 2.86 -2.05 -7.89
C TYR A 92 3.51 -2.81 -9.07
N GLU A 93 2.73 -3.45 -9.94
CA GLU A 93 3.25 -4.03 -11.19
C GLU A 93 3.82 -2.96 -12.14
N ARG A 94 3.20 -1.77 -12.21
CA ARG A 94 3.76 -0.63 -12.98
C ARG A 94 5.04 -0.07 -12.36
N GLU A 95 5.22 -0.25 -11.06
CA GLU A 95 6.40 0.18 -10.30
C GLU A 95 7.49 -0.90 -10.24
N GLY A 96 7.29 -2.04 -10.91
CA GLY A 96 8.30 -3.10 -11.07
C GLY A 96 8.12 -4.31 -10.15
N ALA A 97 7.06 -4.36 -9.34
CA ALA A 97 6.73 -5.55 -8.56
C ALA A 97 6.16 -6.66 -9.46
N THR A 98 6.33 -7.91 -9.05
CA THR A 98 5.78 -9.09 -9.72
C THR A 98 4.73 -9.73 -8.83
N LEU A 99 3.54 -10.00 -9.38
CA LEU A 99 2.50 -10.76 -8.68
C LEU A 99 2.93 -12.22 -8.48
N VAL A 100 2.95 -12.69 -7.24
CA VAL A 100 3.26 -14.09 -6.88
C VAL A 100 1.99 -14.91 -6.73
N LYS A 101 0.99 -14.40 -6.01
CA LYS A 101 -0.31 -15.07 -5.81
C LYS A 101 -1.41 -14.07 -5.48
N LYS A 102 -2.66 -14.47 -5.75
CA LYS A 102 -3.87 -13.74 -5.37
C LYS A 102 -5.02 -14.69 -5.07
N ASN A 103 -5.99 -14.23 -4.27
CA ASN A 103 -7.19 -14.98 -3.89
C ASN A 103 -8.38 -14.02 -3.70
N PHE A 104 -9.45 -14.21 -4.48
CA PHE A 104 -10.62 -13.32 -4.60
C PHE A 104 -11.95 -14.08 -4.39
#